data_AF-A0A2G5P8V7-F1
#
_entry.id   AF-A0A2G5P8V7-F1
#
_cell.length_a   1.000
_cell.length_b   1.000
_cell.length_c   1.000
_cell.angle_alpha   90.00
_cell.angle_beta   90.00
_cell.angle_gamma   90.00
#
_symmetry.space_group_name_H-M   'P 1'
#
loop_
_entity.id
_entity.type
_entity.pdbx_description
1 polymer ?
#
loop_
_entity_poly.entity_id
_entity_poly.type
_entity_poly.pdbx_seq_one_letter_code
_entity_poly.pdbx_strand_id
1 'polypeptide(L)'
;MSKKSDHDTVAEAAGHLFGLVVRTRFRNPGTSSDPYMDSLLLWLSVVHEVREIIEPVAVRPEVTLDHVETIYRCGVKHWLAGDAPVDDPNPSDDYLTNDELIAALRDAIDPPDVWLP
;
A
#
# COMPACT_ATOMS: atom_id res chain seq x y z
N MET A 1 -0.76 -31.57 1.60
CA MET A 1 -0.69 -30.12 1.36
C MET A 1 -1.59 -29.46 2.39
N SER A 2 -1.01 -28.79 3.40
CA SER A 2 -1.80 -28.09 4.41
C SER A 2 -2.45 -26.87 3.76
N LYS A 3 -3.77 -26.71 3.91
CA LYS A 3 -4.49 -25.51 3.46
C LYS A 3 -3.98 -24.34 4.32
N LYS A 4 -3.40 -23.32 3.68
CA LYS A 4 -2.92 -22.11 4.37
C LYS A 4 -4.13 -21.42 5.02
N SER A 5 -3.97 -20.89 6.23
CA SER A 5 -5.09 -20.20 6.90
C SER A 5 -5.38 -18.86 6.21
N ASP A 6 -6.63 -18.40 6.23
CA ASP A 6 -7.02 -17.15 5.54
C ASP A 6 -6.21 -15.94 6.05
N HIS A 7 -5.90 -15.91 7.36
CA HIS A 7 -5.02 -14.90 7.95
C HIS A 7 -3.59 -14.91 7.40
N ASP A 8 -3.03 -16.10 7.16
CA ASP A 8 -1.67 -16.23 6.60
C ASP A 8 -1.63 -15.74 5.14
N THR A 9 -2.72 -15.91 4.38
CA THR A 9 -2.82 -15.41 3.00
C THR A 9 -2.99 -13.90 2.93
N VAL A 10 -3.77 -13.29 3.83
CA VAL A 10 -3.91 -11.82 3.93
C VAL A 10 -2.58 -11.18 4.32
N ALA A 11 -1.87 -11.76 5.29
CA ALA A 11 -0.57 -11.26 5.73
C ALA A 11 0.49 -11.30 4.61
N GLU A 12 0.50 -12.37 3.81
CA GLU A 12 1.38 -12.49 2.64
C GLU A 12 1.05 -11.46 1.56
N ALA A 13 -0.24 -11.32 1.22
CA ALA A 13 -0.68 -10.34 0.23
C ALA A 13 -0.33 -8.91 0.65
N ALA A 14 -0.55 -8.55 1.91
CA ALA A 14 -0.14 -7.24 2.44
C ALA A 14 1.38 -7.02 2.33
N GLY A 15 2.19 -8.06 2.58
CA GLY A 15 3.64 -8.02 2.39
C GLY A 15 4.05 -7.79 0.94
N HIS A 16 3.39 -8.44 -0.02
CA HIS A 16 3.63 -8.21 -1.45
C HIS A 16 3.26 -6.80 -1.89
N LEU A 17 2.11 -6.28 -1.44
CA LEU A 17 1.70 -4.89 -1.71
C LEU A 17 2.68 -3.88 -1.12
N PHE A 18 3.13 -4.10 0.13
CA PHE A 18 4.16 -3.27 0.75
C PHE A 18 5.44 -3.24 -0.09
N GLY A 19 5.90 -4.41 -0.54
CA GLY A 19 7.06 -4.51 -1.44
C GLY A 19 6.91 -3.71 -2.74
N LEU A 20 5.71 -3.68 -3.32
CA LEU A 20 5.41 -2.87 -4.51
C LEU A 20 5.48 -1.37 -4.23
N VAL A 21 4.90 -0.92 -3.13
CA VAL A 21 4.92 0.49 -2.71
C VAL A 21 6.35 0.96 -2.47
N VAL A 22 7.18 0.18 -1.77
CA VAL A 22 8.59 0.51 -1.53
C VAL A 22 9.41 0.52 -2.83
N ARG A 23 9.23 -0.49 -3.70
CA ARG A 23 9.93 -0.59 -4.98
C ARG A 23 9.65 0.59 -5.90
N THR A 24 8.39 1.00 -5.99
CA THR A 24 7.98 2.13 -6.83
C THR A 24 8.54 3.46 -6.30
N ARG A 25 8.59 3.65 -4.98
CA ARG A 25 9.29 4.79 -4.37
C ARG A 25 10.77 4.83 -4.74
N PHE A 26 11.49 3.70 -4.67
CA PHE A 26 12.91 3.68 -5.07
C PHE A 26 13.13 4.04 -6.55
N ARG A 27 12.17 3.72 -7.43
CA ARG A 27 12.23 4.05 -8.86
C ARG A 27 11.91 5.52 -9.17
N ASN A 28 11.37 6.26 -8.22
CA ASN A 28 11.18 7.70 -8.32
C ASN A 28 12.15 8.39 -7.34
N PRO A 29 13.28 8.94 -7.78
CA PRO A 29 14.21 9.62 -6.87
C PRO A 29 13.72 11.01 -6.45
N GLY A 30 12.61 11.51 -6.99
CA GLY A 30 12.02 12.80 -6.60
C GLY A 30 12.74 14.01 -7.21
N THR A 31 13.68 13.77 -8.13
CA THR A 31 14.49 14.79 -8.81
C THR A 31 13.89 15.28 -10.12
N SER A 32 12.71 14.77 -10.49
CA SER A 32 11.95 15.17 -11.67
C SER A 32 11.33 16.57 -11.51
N SER A 33 10.99 17.21 -12.63
CA SER A 33 10.22 18.46 -12.63
C SER A 33 8.78 18.29 -12.14
N ASP A 34 8.23 17.07 -12.22
CA ASP A 34 6.92 16.72 -11.67
C ASP A 34 6.97 15.31 -11.04
N PRO A 35 7.54 15.18 -9.83
CA PRO A 35 7.75 13.89 -9.21
C PRO A 35 6.44 13.25 -8.71
N TYR A 36 5.36 14.02 -8.60
CA TYR A 36 4.03 13.47 -8.29
C TYR A 36 3.44 12.74 -9.50
N MET A 37 3.49 13.36 -10.68
CA MET A 37 3.03 12.72 -11.93
C MET A 37 3.80 11.43 -12.22
N ASP A 38 5.12 11.44 -12.04
CA ASP A 38 5.96 10.25 -12.26
C ASP A 38 5.57 9.09 -11.33
N SER A 39 5.22 9.37 -10.07
CA SER A 39 4.69 8.37 -9.16
C SER A 39 3.34 7.81 -9.63
N LEU A 40 2.45 8.63 -10.16
CA LEU A 40 1.18 8.13 -10.71
C LEU A 40 1.40 7.24 -11.93
N LEU A 41 2.34 7.57 -12.81
CA LEU A 41 2.71 6.70 -13.93
C LEU A 41 3.30 5.37 -13.45
N LEU A 42 4.10 5.38 -12.38
CA LEU A 42 4.61 4.16 -11.77
C LEU A 42 3.49 3.32 -11.14
N TRP A 43 2.50 3.93 -10.50
CA TRP A 43 1.30 3.22 -10.02
C TRP A 43 0.59 2.48 -11.16
N LEU A 44 0.35 3.16 -12.28
CA LEU A 44 -0.28 2.54 -13.45
C LEU A 44 0.53 1.35 -13.99
N SER A 45 1.86 1.37 -13.86
CA SER A 45 2.72 0.25 -14.27
C SER A 45 2.60 -0.99 -13.38
N VAL A 46 2.13 -0.86 -12.13
CA VAL A 46 2.00 -1.96 -11.17
C VAL A 46 0.55 -2.31 -10.83
N VAL A 47 -0.43 -1.54 -11.30
CA VAL A 47 -1.85 -1.74 -10.95
C VAL A 47 -2.36 -3.13 -11.33
N HIS A 48 -1.83 -3.72 -12.41
CA HIS A 48 -2.18 -5.08 -12.81
C HIS A 48 -1.65 -6.12 -11.81
N GLU A 49 -0.39 -5.96 -11.36
CA GLU A 49 0.24 -6.80 -10.34
C GLU A 49 -0.51 -6.69 -9.01
N VAL A 50 -0.96 -5.49 -8.64
CA VAL A 50 -1.82 -5.26 -7.46
C VAL A 50 -3.14 -6.02 -7.58
N ARG A 51 -3.80 -5.98 -8.74
CA ARG A 51 -5.04 -6.74 -8.99
C ARG A 51 -4.82 -8.24 -8.83
N GLU A 52 -3.76 -8.79 -9.43
CA GLU A 52 -3.41 -10.21 -9.29
C GLU A 52 -3.18 -10.63 -7.83
N ILE A 53 -2.61 -9.74 -7.00
CA ILE A 53 -2.39 -9.99 -5.58
C ILE A 53 -3.70 -9.99 -4.79
N ILE A 54 -4.61 -9.04 -5.04
CA ILE A 54 -5.82 -8.85 -4.22
C ILE A 54 -6.99 -9.75 -4.67
N GLU A 55 -7.10 -10.06 -5.96
CA GLU A 55 -8.23 -10.80 -6.52
C GLU A 55 -8.50 -12.17 -5.87
N PRO A 56 -7.48 -12.97 -5.47
CA PRO A 56 -7.73 -14.24 -4.79
C PRO A 56 -8.04 -14.13 -3.29
N VAL A 57 -7.81 -12.98 -2.64
CA VAL A 57 -7.79 -12.87 -1.16
C VAL A 57 -8.65 -11.75 -0.60
N ALA A 58 -8.95 -10.71 -1.37
CA ALA A 58 -9.70 -9.56 -0.89
C ALA A 58 -11.20 -9.84 -0.84
N VAL A 59 -11.85 -9.38 0.23
CA VAL A 59 -13.32 -9.49 0.38
C VAL A 59 -14.04 -8.70 -0.72
N ARG A 60 -13.48 -7.55 -1.12
CA ARG A 60 -13.99 -6.68 -2.20
C ARG A 60 -12.84 -6.13 -3.03
N PRO A 61 -12.35 -6.87 -4.05
CA PRO A 61 -11.14 -6.51 -4.80
C PRO A 61 -11.15 -5.10 -5.39
N GLU A 62 -12.28 -4.60 -5.87
CA GLU A 62 -12.42 -3.25 -6.41
C GLU A 62 -12.25 -2.17 -5.32
N VAL A 63 -12.87 -2.35 -4.15
CA VAL A 63 -12.74 -1.41 -3.02
C VAL A 63 -11.33 -1.47 -2.43
N THR A 64 -10.76 -2.67 -2.32
CA THR A 64 -9.39 -2.87 -1.87
C THR A 64 -8.40 -2.15 -2.79
N LEU A 65 -8.59 -2.22 -4.12
CA LEU A 65 -7.72 -1.51 -5.06
C LEU A 65 -7.73 0.00 -4.82
N ASP A 66 -8.91 0.61 -4.64
CA ASP A 66 -9.04 2.04 -4.37
C ASP A 66 -8.35 2.44 -3.06
N HIS A 67 -8.43 1.60 -2.02
CA HIS A 67 -7.73 1.83 -0.76
C HIS A 67 -6.21 1.71 -0.92
N VAL A 68 -5.72 0.70 -1.63
CA VAL A 68 -4.27 0.54 -1.89
C VAL A 68 -3.73 1.74 -2.69
N GLU A 69 -4.48 2.23 -3.67
CA GLU A 69 -4.13 3.45 -4.41
C GLU A 69 -4.08 4.68 -3.49
N THR A 70 -5.05 4.80 -2.59
CA THR A 70 -5.10 5.90 -1.62
C THR A 70 -3.88 5.88 -0.71
N ILE A 71 -3.54 4.72 -0.16
CA ILE A 71 -2.34 4.49 0.66
C ILE A 71 -1.08 4.87 -0.12
N TYR A 72 -0.96 4.40 -1.37
CA TYR A 72 0.17 4.73 -2.25
C TYR A 72 0.31 6.25 -2.45
N ARG A 73 -0.78 6.93 -2.80
CA ARG A 73 -0.79 8.39 -3.03
C ARG A 73 -0.45 9.17 -1.76
N CYS A 74 -0.93 8.74 -0.59
CA CYS A 74 -0.58 9.35 0.69
C CYS A 74 0.91 9.20 1.00
N GLY A 75 1.48 8.01 0.81
CA GLY A 75 2.92 7.79 0.98
C GLY A 75 3.78 8.64 0.05
N VAL A 76 3.37 8.79 -1.22
CA VAL A 76 4.05 9.66 -2.18
C VAL A 76 4.02 11.12 -1.73
N LYS A 77 2.87 11.64 -1.29
CA LYS A 77 2.75 13.05 -0.87
C LYS A 77 3.69 13.39 0.28
N HIS A 78 3.75 12.55 1.30
CA HIS A 78 4.65 12.76 2.44
C HIS A 78 6.13 12.64 2.05
N TRP A 79 6.47 11.64 1.24
CA TRP A 79 7.84 11.53 0.75
C TRP A 79 8.29 12.76 -0.04
N LEU A 80 7.42 13.31 -0.89
CA LEU A 80 7.69 14.55 -1.62
C LEU A 80 7.75 15.78 -0.72
N ALA A 81 7.07 15.77 0.43
CA ALA A 81 7.19 16.80 1.47
C ALA A 81 8.54 16.73 2.22
N GLY A 82 9.30 15.65 2.04
CA GLY A 82 10.59 15.43 2.71
C GLY A 82 10.47 14.64 4.01
N ASP A 83 9.30 14.07 4.30
CA ASP A 83 9.09 13.23 5.48
C ASP A 83 9.85 11.91 5.29
N ALA A 84 10.90 11.73 6.10
CA ALA A 84 11.67 10.49 6.11
C ALA A 84 10.79 9.34 6.63
N PRO A 85 11.01 8.09 6.18
CA PRO A 85 10.46 6.93 6.88
C PRO A 85 11.05 6.94 8.30
N VAL A 86 10.27 7.40 9.26
CA VAL A 86 10.64 7.39 10.67
C VAL A 86 10.52 5.96 11.18
N ASP A 87 11.63 5.43 11.70
CA ASP A 87 11.67 4.20 12.51
C ASP A 87 10.96 4.36 13.87
N ASP A 88 10.41 5.56 14.16
CA ASP A 88 9.78 5.92 15.44
C ASP A 88 8.47 6.69 15.19
N PRO A 89 7.29 6.11 15.51
CA PRO A 89 6.00 6.75 15.27
C PRO A 89 5.81 7.94 16.21
N ASN A 90 5.89 9.15 15.67
CA ASN A 90 5.37 10.33 16.37
C ASN A 90 3.86 10.42 16.05
N PRO A 91 2.95 10.35 17.04
CA PRO A 91 1.50 10.28 16.81
C PRO A 91 0.86 11.56 16.25
N SER A 92 1.66 12.53 15.80
CA SER A 92 1.20 13.78 15.19
C SER A 92 1.52 13.90 13.69
N ASP A 93 2.25 12.94 13.12
CA ASP A 93 2.59 12.93 11.70
C ASP A 93 1.58 12.05 10.94
N ASP A 94 0.99 12.57 9.87
CA ASP A 94 0.08 11.85 8.95
C ASP A 94 0.80 10.73 8.14
N TYR A 95 2.00 10.34 8.58
CA TYR A 95 2.89 9.37 7.95
C TYR A 95 2.76 8.00 8.62
N LEU A 96 2.52 6.96 7.83
CA LEU A 96 2.51 5.58 8.32
C LEU A 96 3.95 5.06 8.39
N THR A 97 4.36 4.57 9.56
CA THR A 97 5.52 3.68 9.69
C THR A 97 5.36 2.44 8.80
N ASN A 98 6.44 1.67 8.57
CA ASN A 98 6.34 0.45 7.78
C ASN A 98 5.32 -0.54 8.36
N ASP A 99 5.25 -0.66 9.68
CA ASP A 99 4.31 -1.55 10.37
C ASP A 99 2.86 -1.05 10.24
N GLU A 100 2.63 0.25 10.37
CA GLU A 100 1.32 0.87 10.17
C GLU A 100 0.87 0.79 8.70
N LEU A 101 1.80 0.90 7.75
CA LEU A 101 1.52 0.72 6.33
C LEU A 101 1.12 -0.73 6.03
N ILE A 102 1.83 -1.72 6.59
CA ILE A 102 1.45 -3.13 6.48
C ILE A 102 0.09 -3.38 7.13
N ALA A 103 -0.18 -2.78 8.30
CA ALA A 103 -1.48 -2.87 8.97
C ALA A 103 -2.60 -2.28 8.09
N ALA A 104 -2.40 -1.08 7.54
CA ALA A 104 -3.36 -0.44 6.65
C ALA A 104 -3.62 -1.27 5.37
N LEU A 105 -2.60 -1.93 4.83
CA LEU A 105 -2.76 -2.83 3.68
C LEU A 105 -3.52 -4.11 4.06
N ARG A 106 -3.33 -4.65 5.27
CA ARG A 106 -4.14 -5.76 5.77
C ARG A 106 -5.60 -5.37 5.90
N ASP A 107 -5.88 -4.23 6.53
CA ASP A 107 -7.23 -3.70 6.69
C ASP A 107 -7.87 -3.36 5.33
N ALA A 108 -7.09 -3.01 4.31
CA ALA A 108 -7.62 -2.80 2.97
C ALA A 108 -8.05 -4.13 2.30
N ILE A 109 -7.32 -5.22 2.53
CA ILE A 109 -7.59 -6.55 1.95
C ILE A 109 -8.74 -7.24 2.70
N ASP A 110 -8.67 -7.21 4.02
CA ASP A 110 -9.61 -7.83 4.95
C ASP A 110 -10.14 -6.76 5.92
N PRO A 111 -11.11 -5.95 5.46
CA PRO A 111 -11.61 -4.83 6.23
C PRO A 111 -12.38 -5.32 7.47
N PRO A 112 -12.24 -4.63 8.62
CA PRO A 112 -13.05 -4.95 9.79
C PRO A 112 -14.54 -4.83 9.45
N ASP A 113 -15.38 -5.66 10.07
CA ASP A 113 -16.84 -5.72 9.82
C ASP A 113 -17.53 -4.35 9.85
N VAL A 114 -16.98 -3.40 10.61
CA VAL A 114 -17.47 -2.02 10.75
C VAL A 114 -17.35 -1.20 9.45
N TRP A 115 -16.57 -1.65 8.47
CA TRP A 115 -16.33 -0.97 7.19
C TRP A 115 -17.12 -1.61 6.03
N LEU A 116 -17.92 -2.64 6.31
CA LEU A 116 -18.84 -3.25 5.36
C LEU A 116 -20.23 -2.60 5.54
N PRO A 117 -20.82 -1.97 4.48
CA PRO A 117 -22.14 -1.37 4.54
C PRO A 117 -23.28 -2.38 4.67
#